data_AF-A0A357LH53-F1
#
_entry.id   AF-A0A357LH53-F1
#
_cell.length_a   1.000
_cell.length_b   1.000
_cell.length_c   1.000
_cell.angle_alpha   90.00
_cell.angle_beta   90.00
_cell.angle_gamma   90.00
#
_symmetry.space_group_name_H-M   'P 1'
#
loop_
_entity.id
_entity.type
_entity.pdbx_description
1 polymer ?
#
loop_
_entity_poly.entity_id
_entity_poly.type
_entity_poly.pdbx_seq_one_letter_code
_entity_poly.pdbx_strand_id
1 'polypeptide(L)'
;MTGEDNETLTISAESAPAALSGAALIADEVSRLPGRPGVYRMMNAAGEVLYVGKAKSLKARVSSYAKSGGHSNRIMRMISETARMEFVVTATETEALLLEANLIKQLKPR
;
A
#
# COMPACT_ATOMS: atom_id res chain seq x y z
N MET A 1 27.29 37.60 35.48
CA MET A 1 27.62 37.93 34.08
C MET A 1 28.70 36.95 33.69
N THR A 2 28.44 35.83 33.05
CA THR A 2 27.46 35.46 32.01
C THR A 2 27.11 33.96 32.25
N GLY A 3 25.86 33.50 32.31
CA GLY A 3 24.91 33.46 31.18
C GLY A 3 25.52 32.58 30.09
N GLU A 4 25.21 31.29 30.03
CA GLU A 4 24.44 30.67 28.92
C GLU A 4 25.24 30.75 27.60
N ASP A 5 25.68 29.66 26.99
CA ASP A 5 24.86 28.87 26.08
C ASP A 5 25.47 27.48 25.86
N ASN A 6 24.77 26.42 26.27
CA ASN A 6 25.04 25.06 25.83
C ASN A 6 24.28 24.81 24.53
N GLU A 7 24.92 25.14 23.40
CA GLU A 7 24.36 24.94 22.07
C GLU A 7 24.27 23.44 21.76
N THR A 8 23.11 22.88 22.09
CA THR A 8 22.75 21.50 21.73
C THR A 8 22.53 21.47 20.22
N LEU A 9 23.57 21.06 19.49
CA LEU A 9 23.46 20.69 18.08
C LEU A 9 22.50 19.49 17.98
N THR A 10 21.28 19.81 17.59
CA THR A 10 20.25 18.84 17.21
C THR A 10 20.76 18.10 15.99
N ILE A 11 21.25 16.88 16.20
CA ILE A 11 21.56 15.95 15.11
C ILE A 11 20.32 15.79 14.25
N SER A 12 20.47 16.24 13.01
CA SER A 12 19.44 16.23 11.98
C SER A 12 18.86 14.83 11.87
N ALA A 13 17.53 14.76 11.92
CA ALA A 13 16.78 13.55 11.67
C ALA A 13 17.31 12.89 10.40
N GLU A 14 17.87 11.70 10.58
CA GLU A 14 18.29 10.80 9.53
C GLU A 14 17.06 10.60 8.62
N SER A 15 17.05 11.35 7.51
CA SER A 15 15.99 11.27 6.53
C SER A 15 16.15 9.93 5.85
N ALA A 16 15.42 8.93 6.36
CA ALA A 16 15.16 7.69 5.64
C ALA A 16 14.80 8.05 4.19
N PRO A 17 15.32 7.33 3.18
CA PRO A 17 15.02 7.63 1.78
C PRO A 17 13.50 7.71 1.65
N ALA A 18 13.00 8.81 1.07
CA ALA A 18 11.57 9.11 1.02
C ALA A 18 10.77 7.85 0.67
N ALA A 19 10.07 7.30 1.67
CA ALA A 19 9.34 6.05 1.50
C ALA A 19 8.33 6.27 0.37
N LEU A 20 8.43 5.46 -0.70
CA LEU A 20 7.50 5.54 -1.81
C LEU A 20 6.07 5.46 -1.25
N SER A 21 5.16 6.25 -1.79
CA SER A 21 3.75 6.20 -1.42
C SER A 21 2.86 6.46 -2.64
N GLY A 22 1.58 6.17 -2.47
CA GLY A 22 0.57 6.33 -3.49
C GLY A 22 0.88 5.63 -4.81
N ALA A 23 0.62 6.32 -5.92
CA ALA A 23 0.79 5.75 -7.25
C ALA A 23 2.25 5.32 -7.53
N ALA A 24 3.25 6.00 -6.94
CA ALA A 24 4.65 5.66 -7.12
C ALA A 24 4.99 4.31 -6.45
N LEU A 25 4.50 4.09 -5.22
CA LEU A 25 4.65 2.79 -4.54
C LEU A 25 3.92 1.69 -5.30
N ILE A 26 2.69 1.95 -5.75
CA ILE A 26 1.91 0.96 -6.51
C ILE A 26 2.64 0.58 -7.80
N ALA A 27 3.22 1.55 -8.50
CA ALA A 27 3.99 1.31 -9.73
C ALA A 27 5.26 0.48 -9.46
N ASP A 28 5.95 0.74 -8.35
CA ASP A 28 7.11 -0.03 -7.93
C ASP A 28 6.74 -1.50 -7.63
N GLU A 29 5.66 -1.74 -6.87
CA GLU A 29 5.16 -3.09 -6.58
C GLU A 29 4.80 -3.88 -7.85
N VAL A 30 4.18 -3.22 -8.83
CA VAL A 30 3.80 -3.85 -10.12
C VAL A 30 4.97 -4.51 -10.84
N SER A 31 6.19 -3.97 -10.69
CA SER A 31 7.38 -4.53 -11.34
C SER A 31 7.70 -5.95 -10.87
N ARG A 32 7.36 -6.28 -9.62
CA ARG A 32 7.65 -7.55 -8.95
C ARG A 32 6.47 -8.54 -8.95
N LEU A 33 5.27 -8.09 -9.31
CA LEU A 33 4.07 -8.93 -9.22
C LEU A 33 3.97 -9.99 -10.32
N PRO A 34 3.55 -11.23 -9.97
CA PRO A 34 3.28 -12.26 -10.96
C PRO A 34 1.93 -12.04 -11.65
N GLY A 35 1.78 -12.59 -12.85
CA GLY A 35 0.50 -12.71 -13.56
C GLY A 35 -0.38 -13.83 -13.02
N ARG A 36 -0.43 -14.03 -11.69
CA ARG A 36 -1.13 -15.13 -11.01
C ARG A 36 -2.31 -14.62 -10.17
N PRO A 37 -3.30 -15.47 -9.87
CA PRO A 37 -4.38 -15.10 -8.97
C PRO A 37 -3.87 -14.89 -7.55
N GLY A 38 -4.61 -14.08 -6.78
CA GLY A 38 -4.26 -13.81 -5.39
C GLY A 38 -5.10 -12.70 -4.77
N VAL A 39 -4.75 -12.35 -3.53
CA VAL A 39 -5.37 -11.27 -2.76
C VAL A 39 -4.31 -10.23 -2.45
N TYR A 40 -4.71 -8.96 -2.45
CA TYR A 40 -3.86 -7.84 -2.08
C TYR A 40 -4.52 -6.98 -1.01
N ARG A 41 -3.67 -6.32 -0.21
CA ARG A 41 -4.06 -5.32 0.78
C ARG A 41 -3.33 -4.02 0.50
N MET A 42 -4.05 -2.91 0.72
CA MET A 42 -3.47 -1.57 0.73
C MET A 42 -3.63 -1.00 2.14
N MET A 43 -2.56 -0.45 2.69
CA MET A 43 -2.50 0.10 4.03
C MET A 43 -1.97 1.52 4.01
N ASN A 44 -2.41 2.34 4.96
CA ASN A 44 -1.87 3.68 5.15
C ASN A 44 -0.57 3.67 5.96
N ALA A 45 0.03 4.84 6.15
CA ALA A 45 1.27 5.00 6.92
C ALA A 45 1.11 4.63 8.41
N ALA A 46 -0.12 4.66 8.94
CA ALA A 46 -0.42 4.21 10.31
C ALA A 46 -0.62 2.68 10.41
N GLY A 47 -0.54 1.95 9.30
CA GLY A 47 -0.75 0.50 9.26
C GLY A 47 -2.22 0.07 9.19
N GLU A 48 -3.16 1.01 9.04
CA GLU A 48 -4.57 0.69 8.88
C GLU A 48 -4.85 0.12 7.48
N VAL A 49 -5.67 -0.92 7.40
CA VAL A 49 -6.05 -1.53 6.13
C VAL A 49 -7.12 -0.69 5.44
N LEU A 50 -6.74 -0.02 4.37
CA LEU A 50 -7.63 0.80 3.53
C LEU A 50 -8.46 -0.04 2.58
N TYR A 51 -7.89 -1.14 2.09
CA TYR A 51 -8.54 -1.95 1.06
C TYR A 51 -8.04 -3.39 1.07
N VAL A 52 -8.95 -4.31 0.78
CA VAL A 52 -8.66 -5.72 0.49
C VAL A 52 -9.35 -6.04 -0.84
N GLY A 53 -8.63 -6.66 -1.76
CA GLY A 53 -9.21 -7.10 -3.03
C GLY A 53 -8.58 -8.36 -3.57
N LYS A 54 -9.35 -9.17 -4.29
CA LYS A 54 -8.84 -10.30 -5.07
C LYS A 54 -8.51 -9.91 -6.51
N ALA A 55 -7.64 -10.68 -7.14
CA ALA A 55 -7.28 -10.54 -8.53
C ALA A 55 -7.18 -11.91 -9.22
N LYS A 56 -7.60 -11.98 -10.48
CA LYS A 56 -7.28 -13.10 -11.38
C LYS A 56 -5.80 -13.06 -11.82
N SER A 57 -5.26 -11.85 -11.92
CA SER A 57 -3.84 -11.55 -12.16
C SER A 57 -3.47 -10.35 -11.29
N LEU A 58 -2.63 -10.59 -10.28
CA LEU A 58 -2.17 -9.54 -9.37
C LEU A 58 -1.50 -8.41 -10.14
N LYS A 59 -0.60 -8.73 -11.08
CA LYS A 59 0.05 -7.73 -11.93
C LYS A 59 -0.97 -6.86 -12.66
N ALA A 60 -1.91 -7.45 -13.40
CA ALA A 60 -2.89 -6.69 -14.18
C ALA A 60 -3.80 -5.82 -13.31
N ARG A 61 -4.26 -6.36 -12.17
CA ARG A 61 -5.17 -5.65 -11.26
C ARG A 61 -4.46 -4.46 -10.60
N VAL A 62 -3.24 -4.67 -10.10
CA VAL A 62 -2.49 -3.63 -9.39
C VAL A 62 -1.97 -2.56 -10.35
N SER A 63 -1.55 -2.95 -11.57
CA SER A 63 -1.20 -1.98 -12.63
C SER A 63 -2.34 -1.03 -12.98
N SER A 64 -3.60 -1.44 -12.76
CA SER A 64 -4.73 -0.56 -13.01
C SER A 64 -4.75 0.65 -12.09
N TYR A 65 -4.25 0.54 -10.85
CA TYR A 65 -4.23 1.64 -9.88
C TYR A 65 -3.07 2.60 -10.07
N ALA A 66 -2.00 2.17 -10.75
CA ALA A 66 -0.86 3.04 -11.06
C ALA A 66 -1.15 4.04 -12.19
N LYS A 67 -2.29 3.90 -12.89
CA LYS A 67 -2.66 4.76 -14.02
C LYS A 67 -3.34 6.03 -13.52
N SER A 68 -3.01 7.17 -14.11
CA SER A 68 -3.48 8.50 -13.68
C SER A 68 -4.92 8.85 -14.08
N GLY A 69 -5.79 7.89 -14.41
CA GLY A 69 -7.14 8.20 -14.92
C GLY A 69 -8.15 7.05 -14.82
N GLY A 70 -9.43 7.41 -14.84
CA GLY A 70 -10.55 6.45 -14.80
C GLY A 70 -10.89 5.92 -13.40
N HIS A 71 -10.36 6.55 -12.35
CA HIS A 71 -10.65 6.20 -10.96
C HIS A 71 -11.70 7.12 -10.36
N SER A 72 -12.60 6.56 -9.55
CA SER A 72 -13.50 7.37 -8.74
C SER A 72 -12.72 8.11 -7.64
N ASN A 73 -13.28 9.20 -7.11
CA ASN A 73 -12.66 9.97 -6.02
C ASN A 73 -12.28 9.11 -4.82
N ARG A 74 -13.11 8.11 -4.49
CA ARG A 74 -12.81 7.14 -3.41
C ARG A 74 -11.54 6.35 -3.70
N ILE A 75 -11.38 5.84 -4.92
CA ILE A 75 -10.22 5.05 -5.32
C ILE A 75 -8.97 5.93 -5.41
N MET A 76 -9.08 7.16 -5.92
CA MET A 76 -7.96 8.11 -5.92
C MET A 76 -7.47 8.42 -4.51
N ARG A 77 -8.39 8.62 -3.56
CA ARG A 77 -8.05 8.83 -2.15
C ARG A 77 -7.35 7.62 -1.52
N MET A 78 -7.90 6.44 -1.74
CA MET A 78 -7.29 5.18 -1.29
C MET A 78 -5.87 5.02 -1.85
N ILE A 79 -5.69 5.30 -3.15
CA ILE A 79 -4.36 5.30 -3.78
C ILE A 79 -3.45 6.29 -3.06
N SER A 80 -3.83 7.56 -2.94
CA SER A 80 -2.98 8.58 -2.31
C SER A 80 -2.59 8.27 -0.86
N GLU A 81 -3.45 7.57 -0.12
CA GLU A 81 -3.19 7.18 1.27
C GLU A 81 -2.38 5.89 1.40
N THR A 82 -2.20 5.13 0.31
CA THR A 82 -1.47 3.85 0.35
C THR A 82 0.01 4.09 0.58
N ALA A 83 0.52 3.61 1.72
CA ALA A 83 1.94 3.65 2.08
C ALA A 83 2.57 2.24 2.12
N ARG A 84 1.75 1.18 2.07
CA ARG A 84 2.22 -0.20 2.03
C ARG A 84 1.22 -1.08 1.31
N MET A 85 1.73 -2.07 0.57
CA MET A 85 0.93 -3.14 -0.01
C MET A 85 1.42 -4.51 0.46
N GLU A 86 0.50 -5.47 0.53
CA GLU A 86 0.81 -6.86 0.79
C GLU A 86 0.03 -7.78 -0.14
N PHE A 87 0.63 -8.92 -0.47
CA PHE A 87 0.13 -9.83 -1.49
C PHE A 87 0.18 -11.27 -1.01
N VAL A 88 -0.86 -12.04 -1.33
CA VAL A 88 -0.87 -13.49 -1.18
C VAL A 88 -1.24 -14.09 -2.53
N VAL A 89 -0.30 -14.82 -3.14
CA VAL A 89 -0.54 -15.55 -4.38
C VAL A 89 -1.27 -16.85 -4.07
N THR A 90 -2.32 -17.17 -4.83
CA THR A 90 -3.07 -18.42 -4.70
C THR A 90 -2.83 -19.33 -5.90
N ALA A 91 -3.24 -20.59 -5.80
CA ALA A 91 -3.23 -21.50 -6.94
C ALA A 91 -4.43 -21.23 -7.85
N THR A 92 -5.58 -20.91 -7.27
CA THR A 92 -6.84 -20.71 -8.02
C THR A 92 -7.53 -19.38 -7.69
N GLU A 93 -8.44 -18.96 -8.58
CA GLU A 93 -9.31 -17.81 -8.32
C GLU A 93 -10.27 -18.06 -7.14
N THR A 94 -10.72 -19.29 -6.94
CA THR A 94 -11.62 -19.69 -5.86
C THR A 94 -10.94 -19.54 -4.50
N GLU A 95 -9.68 -19.96 -4.38
CA GLU A 95 -8.89 -19.72 -3.17
C GLU A 95 -8.72 -18.23 -2.88
N ALA A 96 -8.47 -17.41 -3.90
CA ALA A 96 -8.37 -15.96 -3.74
C ALA A 96 -9.68 -15.36 -3.25
N LEU A 97 -10.83 -15.84 -3.75
CA LEU A 97 -12.15 -15.42 -3.30
C LEU A 97 -12.39 -15.77 -1.83
N LEU A 98 -12.10 -17.00 -1.42
CA LEU A 98 -12.28 -17.45 -0.03
C LEU A 98 -11.36 -16.68 0.92
N LEU A 99 -10.09 -16.48 0.52
CA LEU A 99 -9.13 -15.74 1.32
C LEU A 99 -9.51 -14.27 1.45
N GLU A 100 -9.96 -13.62 0.38
CA GLU A 100 -10.45 -12.24 0.42
C GLU A 100 -11.62 -12.10 1.39
N ALA A 101 -12.62 -12.97 1.30
CA ALA A 101 -13.78 -12.94 2.18
C ALA A 101 -13.38 -13.09 3.66
N ASN A 102 -12.43 -13.98 3.95
CA ASN A 102 -11.87 -14.15 5.29
C ASN A 102 -11.14 -12.89 5.78
N LEU A 103 -10.30 -12.29 4.93
CA LEU A 103 -9.54 -11.08 5.27
C LEU A 103 -10.45 -9.87 5.48
N ILE A 104 -11.50 -9.70 4.66
CA ILE A 104 -12.50 -8.64 4.85
C ILE A 104 -13.20 -8.79 6.20
N LYS A 105 -13.60 -10.02 6.56
CA LYS A 105 -14.27 -10.31 7.84
C LYS A 105 -13.35 -10.03 9.04
N GLN A 106 -12.07 -10.37 8.93
CA GLN A 106 -11.09 -10.20 10.01
C GLN A 106 -10.64 -8.74 10.17
N LEU A 107 -10.37 -8.06 9.06
CA LEU A 107 -9.69 -6.75 9.07
C LEU A 107 -10.67 -5.58 9.00
N LYS A 108 -11.90 -5.78 8.52
CA LYS A 108 -12.94 -4.75 8.36
C LYS A 108 -12.37 -3.45 7.74
N PRO A 109 -11.85 -3.53 6.51
CA PRO A 109 -11.18 -2.40 5.85
C PRO A 109 -12.11 -1.18 5.71
N ARG A 110 -11.49 0.00 5.66
CA ARG A 110 -12.14 1.30 5.85
C ARG A 110 -12.82 1.88 4.59
#